data_AF-A0A2G9GW81-F1
#
_entry.id   AF-A0A2G9GW81-F1
#
_cell.length_a   1.000
_cell.length_b   1.000
_cell.length_c   1.000
_cell.angle_alpha   90.00
_cell.angle_beta   90.00
_cell.angle_gamma   90.00
#
_symmetry.space_group_name_H-M   'P 1'
#
loop_
_entity.id
_entity.type
_entity.pdbx_description
1 polymer ?
#
loop_
_entity_poly.entity_id
_entity_poly.type
_entity_poly.pdbx_seq_one_letter_code
_entity_poly.pdbx_strand_id
1 'polypeptide(L)' 'MVNNKARAEGSICKAYLIQEVGYFASYYFEPDIQSRWTRRRPAGKCTTRYLNDAEFNAAKLHVLINCDEVQDFVR' A
#
# COMPACT_ATOMS: atom_id res chain seq x y z
N MET A 1 7.23 -29.51 7.08
CA MET A 1 6.93 -28.87 8.38
C MET A 1 7.44 -27.42 8.31
N VAL A 2 6.57 -26.40 8.29
CA VAL A 2 7.01 -24.99 8.32
C VAL A 2 7.25 -24.61 9.78
N ASN A 3 8.52 -24.41 10.13
CA ASN A 3 8.95 -24.20 11.53
C ASN A 3 8.96 -22.72 11.95
N ASN A 4 8.41 -21.82 11.13
CA ASN A 4 8.39 -20.39 11.44
C ASN A 4 7.10 -19.72 10.96
N LYS A 5 6.00 -20.01 11.66
CA LYS A 5 4.67 -19.44 11.39
C LYS A 5 4.63 -17.92 11.58
N ALA A 6 5.32 -17.39 12.60
CA ALA A 6 5.39 -15.95 12.87
C ALA A 6 5.97 -15.14 11.69
N ARG A 7 6.99 -15.66 11.01
CA ARG A 7 7.53 -15.03 9.79
C ARG A 7 6.56 -15.10 8.61
N ALA A 8 5.81 -16.20 8.48
CA ALA A 8 4.81 -16.36 7.43
C ALA A 8 3.68 -15.34 7.61
N GLU A 9 3.10 -15.25 8.80
CA GLU A 9 2.04 -14.29 9.15
C GLU A 9 2.50 -12.83 8.94
N GLY A 10 3.68 -12.46 9.45
CA GLY A 10 4.23 -11.13 9.22
C GLY A 10 4.46 -10.79 7.75
N SER A 11 4.87 -11.77 6.94
CA SER A 11 5.05 -11.59 5.50
C SER A 11 3.72 -11.44 4.75
N ILE A 12 2.68 -12.15 5.19
CA ILE A 12 1.33 -12.08 4.65
C ILE A 12 0.73 -10.71 4.95
N CYS A 13 0.75 -10.27 6.22
CA CYS A 13 0.26 -8.95 6.60
C CYS A 13 0.98 -7.82 5.84
N LYS A 14 2.30 -7.94 5.67
CA LYS A 14 3.08 -6.96 4.89
C LYS A 14 2.66 -6.92 3.42
N ALA A 15 2.40 -8.07 2.80
CA ALA A 15 1.96 -8.14 1.42
C ALA A 15 0.58 -7.51 1.23
N TYR A 16 -0.37 -7.79 2.13
CA TYR A 16 -1.69 -7.16 2.12
C TYR A 16 -1.60 -5.63 2.26
N LEU A 17 -0.82 -5.13 3.22
CA LEU A 17 -0.64 -3.69 3.39
C LEU A 17 -0.05 -3.01 2.15
N ILE A 18 0.95 -3.61 1.52
CA ILE A 18 1.52 -3.08 0.28
C ILE A 18 0.47 -3.06 -0.85
N GLN A 19 -0.39 -4.07 -0.91
CA GLN A 19 -1.46 -4.14 -1.89
C GLN A 19 -2.51 -3.04 -1.68
N GLU A 20 -3.00 -2.89 -0.45
CA GLU A 20 -4.01 -1.89 -0.10
C GLU A 20 -3.49 -0.46 -0.27
N VAL A 21 -2.26 -0.19 0.18
CA VAL A 21 -1.61 1.11 -0.06
C VAL A 21 -1.47 1.38 -1.55
N GLY A 22 -1.12 0.38 -2.35
CA GLY A 22 -1.05 0.52 -3.80
C GLY A 22 -2.41 0.82 -4.44
N TYR A 23 -3.47 0.22 -3.93
CA TYR A 23 -4.84 0.45 -4.38
C TYR A 23 -5.28 1.87 -4.02
N PHE A 24 -5.18 2.26 -2.74
CA PHE A 24 -5.42 3.62 -2.27
C PHE A 24 -4.63 4.64 -3.11
N ALA A 25 -3.34 4.39 -3.33
CA ALA A 25 -2.50 5.31 -4.08
C ALA A 25 -3.00 5.52 -5.52
N SER A 26 -3.54 4.48 -6.15
CA SER A 26 -4.07 4.59 -7.52
C SER A 26 -5.36 5.41 -7.63
N TYR A 27 -6.12 5.59 -6.53
CA TYR A 27 -7.34 6.40 -6.50
C TYR A 27 -7.07 7.85 -6.13
N TYR A 28 -6.13 8.09 -5.21
CA TYR A 28 -5.91 9.41 -4.62
C TYR A 28 -4.70 10.16 -5.15
N PHE A 29 -3.71 9.46 -5.73
CA PHE A 29 -2.54 10.09 -6.32
C PHE A 29 -2.65 10.20 -7.84
N GLU A 30 -1.91 11.15 -8.39
CA GLU A 30 -1.85 11.40 -9.82
C GLU A 30 -1.24 10.20 -10.58
N PRO A 31 -1.62 10.01 -11.86
CA PRO A 31 -1.21 8.83 -12.65
C PRO A 31 0.30 8.77 -12.97
N ASP A 32 1.05 9.84 -12.73
CA ASP A 32 2.51 9.88 -12.77
C ASP A 32 3.15 9.21 -11.53
N ILE A 33 2.38 8.90 -10.49
CA ILE A 33 2.84 8.15 -9.33
C ILE A 33 2.62 6.65 -9.57
N GLN A 34 3.72 5.93 -9.78
CA GLN A 34 3.72 4.48 -9.98
C GLN A 34 3.33 3.77 -8.69
N SER A 35 2.11 3.22 -8.66
CA SER A 35 1.76 2.12 -7.78
C SER A 35 1.79 0.80 -8.57
N ARG A 36 1.85 -0.34 -7.86
CA ARG A 36 1.76 -1.68 -8.48
C ARG A 36 0.53 -1.82 -9.40
N TRP A 37 -0.50 -0.99 -9.15
CA TRP A 37 -1.79 -0.98 -9.83
C TRP A 37 -1.95 0.20 -10.80
N THR A 38 -1.15 1.26 -10.71
CA THR A 38 -1.11 2.39 -11.68
C THR A 38 -0.49 2.01 -13.03
N ARG A 39 -0.49 0.74 -13.44
CA ARG A 39 -0.10 0.32 -14.81
C ARG A 39 -1.13 0.74 -15.88
N ARG A 40 -1.81 1.87 -15.74
CA ARG A 40 -2.40 2.53 -16.90
C ARG A 40 -1.23 3.09 -17.70
N ARG A 41 -0.99 2.56 -18.91
CA ARG A 41 0.01 3.12 -19.81
C ARG A 41 -0.40 4.57 -20.07
N PRO A 42 0.34 5.58 -19.57
CA PRO A 42 -0.03 6.95 -19.82
C PRO A 42 0.13 7.20 -21.32
N ALA A 43 -0.92 7.70 -21.98
CA ALA A 43 -0.79 8.22 -23.34
C ALA A 43 -0.11 9.60 -23.25
N GLY A 44 1.21 9.61 -23.03
CA GLY A 44 1.98 10.85 -22.87
C GLY A 44 3.25 10.69 -22.04
N LYS A 45 4.04 11.75 -21.95
CA LYS A 45 5.30 11.82 -21.19
C LYS A 45 4.98 12.06 -19.71
N CYS A 46 4.51 11.02 -19.01
CA CYS A 46 4.39 11.06 -17.55
C CYS A 46 5.74 10.71 -16.93
N THR A 47 6.29 11.62 -16.12
CA THR A 47 7.50 11.37 -15.34
C THR A 47 7.14 10.41 -14.21
N THR A 48 7.23 9.11 -14.47
CA THR A 48 6.80 8.08 -13.53
C THR A 48 7.73 8.03 -12.32
N ARG A 49 7.26 8.46 -11.14
CA ARG A 49 8.00 8.34 -9.86
C ARG A 49 7.31 7.37 -8.90
N TYR A 50 8.07 6.73 -8.02
CA TYR A 50 7.51 5.92 -6.95
C TYR A 50 7.01 6.81 -5.80
N LEU A 51 6.12 6.26 -4.96
CA LEU A 51 5.77 6.85 -3.68
C LEU A 51 7.05 7.02 -2.84
N ASN A 52 7.25 8.22 -2.30
CA ASN A 52 8.29 8.42 -1.30
C ASN A 52 7.85 7.84 0.06
N ASP A 53 8.77 7.74 1.02
CA ASP A 53 8.49 7.14 2.32
C ASP A 53 7.38 7.87 3.09
N ALA A 54 7.30 9.20 2.97
CA ALA A 54 6.27 10.00 3.64
C ALA A 54 4.88 9.75 3.05
N GLU A 55 4.77 9.71 1.72
CA GLU A 55 3.53 9.41 0.98
C GLU A 55 3.08 7.97 1.28
N PHE A 56 4.01 7.02 1.27
CA PHE A 56 3.73 5.63 1.61
C PHE A 56 3.25 5.49 3.06
N ASN A 57 3.90 6.15 4.01
CA ASN A 57 3.50 6.11 5.41
C ASN A 57 2.13 6.78 5.64
N ALA A 58 1.85 7.90 4.98
CA ALA A 58 0.55 8.56 5.05
C ALA A 58 -0.56 7.64 4.51
N ALA A 59 -0.36 7.05 3.33
CA ALA A 59 -1.31 6.11 2.74
C ALA A 59 -1.49 4.86 3.62
N LYS A 60 -0.40 4.31 4.17
CA LYS A 60 -0.45 3.16 5.09
C LYS A 60 -1.23 3.48 6.36
N LEU A 61 -0.99 4.63 6.98
CA LEU A 61 -1.74 5.07 8.16
C LEU A 61 -3.22 5.22 7.85
N HIS A 62 -3.56 5.81 6.70
CA HIS A 62 -4.95 5.93 6.27
C HIS A 62 -5.61 4.55 6.11
N VAL A 63 -4.96 3.61 5.44
CA VAL A 63 -5.48 2.23 5.29
C VAL A 63 -5.70 1.58 6.67
N LEU A 64 -4.74 1.72 7.58
CA LEU A 64 -4.84 1.10 8.91
C LEU A 64 -5.92 1.73 9.80
N ILE A 65 -6.07 3.05 9.79
CA ILE A 65 -7.07 3.77 10.62
C ILE A 65 -8.50 3.44 10.19
N ASN A 66 -8.71 3.19 8.89
CA ASN A 66 -10.01 2.81 8.34
C ASN A 66 -10.26 1.29 8.33
N CYS A 67 -9.35 0.48 8.87
CA CYS A 67 -9.49 -0.98 8.92
C CYS A 67 -10.23 -1.35 10.21
N ASP A 68 -11.44 -1.88 10.09
CA ASP A 68 -12.31 -2.22 11.22
C ASP A 68 -11.61 -3.14 12.24
N GLU A 69 -10.81 -4.10 11.76
CA GLU A 69 -10.06 -5.04 12.60
C GLU A 69 -8.92 -4.39 13.39
N VAL A 70 -8.43 -3.22 12.95
CA VAL A 70 -7.33 -2.49 13.58
C VAL A 70 -7.84 -1.39 14.50
N GLN A 71 -9.07 -0.89 14.29
CA GLN A 71 -9.67 0.17 15.10
C GLN A 71 -9.67 -0.15 16.60
N ASP A 72 -9.90 -1.41 16.96
CA ASP A 72 -9.89 -1.88 18.35
C ASP A 72 -8.52 -1.73 19.03
N PHE A 73 -7.42 -1.67 18.26
CA PHE A 73 -6.05 -1.53 18.79
C PHE A 73 -5.56 -0.07 18.84
N VAL A 74 -6.31 0.86 18.27
CA VAL A 74 -5.97 2.29 18.23
C VAL A 74 -6.69 3.09 19.33
N ARG A 75 -7.53 2.42 20.13
CA ARG A 75 -8.34 3.00 21.20
C ARG A 75 -7.69 2.95 22.59
#